data_AF-Q7PWY2-F1
#
_entry.id   AF-Q7PWY2-F1
#
_cell.length_a   1.000
_cell.length_b   1.000
_cell.length_c   1.000
_cell.angle_alpha   90.00
_cell.angle_beta   90.00
_cell.angle_gamma   90.00
#
_symmetry.space_group_name_H-M   'P 1'
#
loop_
_entity.id
_entity.type
_entity.pdbx_description
1 polymer ?
#
loop_
_entity_poly.entity_id
_entity_poly.type
_entity_poly.pdbx_seq_one_letter_code
_entity_poly.pdbx_strand_id
1 'polypeptide(L)'
;MVSRNLFDFLRFRQFYQFQTISASSLYGTNRAQYCQSKQGYVKAWDASPLPSKWIRSYCTSAKFLHCRHVRLFSAVSGKGSGNEQQQNAPTPQLLSKLFPQTAVEGTENEQQQEKHRKEEEAEKESSWKRMKFGFVFFGFSVSAFCVYTVWVFGAPDRDAEGNIIVDEFMELPTFQQYFRRMWKSMTYYQKMIQEPSREKLLPDPLKYPYVQPPYTLVLEMKDVLVHPDWTYQTGWRFKKRPGVDKFLETLAANYEIVVFTADQGMTVFPILDALDPRGYIMYRLVRDATHFVDGHHVKNLDNLNRDLSKVIVVDWDPNSTKLHPENTLNIPRWTGNDDDAGLFDLMAMLVTIATSEVEDVRDVMTYYKSFENPLVKFRENQRLLAEQMAEREHEEKQRNLPAVQRWRPSFLGGGR
;
A
#
# COMPACT_ATOMS: atom_id res chain seq x y z
N MET A 1 -32.65 -9.82 7.55
CA MET A 1 -32.45 -8.38 7.27
C MET A 1 -31.00 -8.13 6.86
N VAL A 2 -30.64 -8.38 5.58
CA VAL A 2 -29.29 -8.06 5.03
C VAL A 2 -29.35 -7.62 3.56
N SER A 3 -30.47 -7.79 2.84
CA SER A 3 -30.39 -7.88 1.37
C SER A 3 -30.43 -6.56 0.58
N ARG A 4 -30.70 -5.40 1.18
CA ARG A 4 -30.67 -4.10 0.45
C ARG A 4 -29.40 -3.30 0.73
N ASN A 5 -28.99 -3.16 1.99
CA ASN A 5 -27.74 -2.48 2.34
C ASN A 5 -26.50 -3.23 1.84
N LEU A 6 -26.54 -4.57 1.74
CA LEU A 6 -25.44 -5.34 1.16
C LEU A 6 -25.34 -5.17 -0.37
N PHE A 7 -26.46 -4.92 -1.05
CA PHE A 7 -26.52 -4.73 -2.51
C PHE A 7 -26.00 -3.34 -2.91
N ASP A 8 -26.34 -2.31 -2.13
CA ASP A 8 -25.78 -0.97 -2.30
C ASP A 8 -24.31 -0.90 -1.85
N PHE A 9 -23.91 -1.67 -0.83
CA PHE A 9 -22.52 -1.84 -0.41
C PHE A 9 -21.65 -2.53 -1.47
N LEU A 10 -22.15 -3.56 -2.15
CA LEU A 10 -21.46 -4.21 -3.27
C LEU A 10 -21.29 -3.25 -4.47
N ARG A 11 -22.29 -2.41 -4.74
CA ARG A 11 -22.20 -1.37 -5.77
C ARG A 11 -21.20 -0.27 -5.41
N PHE A 12 -21.20 0.21 -4.17
CA PHE A 12 -20.30 1.27 -3.73
C PHE A 12 -18.83 0.79 -3.70
N ARG A 13 -18.61 -0.46 -3.27
CA ARG A 13 -17.30 -1.12 -3.30
C ARG A 13 -16.80 -1.38 -4.72
N GLN A 14 -17.68 -1.75 -5.66
CA GLN A 14 -17.33 -1.86 -7.08
C GLN A 14 -17.05 -0.50 -7.73
N PHE A 15 -17.78 0.56 -7.36
CA PHE A 15 -17.61 1.89 -7.94
C PHE A 15 -16.29 2.56 -7.52
N TYR A 16 -15.89 2.41 -6.25
CA TYR A 16 -14.59 2.90 -5.76
C TYR A 16 -13.39 2.10 -6.30
N GLN A 17 -13.56 0.80 -6.57
CA GLN A 17 -12.54 0.00 -7.27
C GLN A 17 -12.45 0.32 -8.77
N PHE A 18 -13.53 0.73 -9.43
CA PHE A 18 -13.50 1.10 -10.85
C PHE A 18 -12.84 2.47 -11.10
N GLN A 19 -12.99 3.45 -10.19
CA GLN A 19 -12.36 4.76 -10.36
C GLN A 19 -10.83 4.74 -10.17
N THR A 20 -10.28 3.78 -9.40
CA THR A 20 -8.83 3.59 -9.29
C THR A 20 -8.22 2.84 -10.48
N ILE A 21 -9.03 2.12 -11.27
CA ILE A 21 -8.59 1.44 -12.51
C ILE A 21 -8.76 2.35 -13.75
N SER A 22 -9.70 3.31 -13.71
CA SER A 22 -10.00 4.21 -14.85
C SER A 22 -8.95 5.29 -15.11
N ALA A 23 -7.96 5.50 -14.24
CA ALA A 23 -6.87 6.46 -14.49
C ALA A 23 -5.66 5.82 -15.21
N SER A 24 -5.65 4.50 -15.41
CA SER A 24 -4.51 3.76 -15.98
C SER A 24 -4.86 2.93 -17.22
N SER A 25 -6.10 2.98 -17.72
CA SER A 25 -6.52 2.18 -18.88
C SER A 25 -7.32 3.03 -19.87
N LEU A 26 -6.62 3.90 -20.58
CA LEU A 26 -7.06 4.50 -21.83
C LEU A 26 -6.16 4.02 -22.98
N TYR A 27 -5.89 2.72 -23.04
CA TYR A 27 -5.49 2.03 -24.27
C TYR A 27 -5.99 0.58 -24.20
N GLY A 28 -6.87 0.20 -25.13
CA GLY A 28 -7.17 -1.21 -25.42
C GLY A 28 -8.62 -1.64 -25.19
N THR A 29 -9.54 -1.23 -26.06
CA THR A 29 -10.86 -1.88 -26.19
C THR A 29 -10.80 -3.17 -27.03
N ASN A 30 -11.28 -4.26 -26.40
CA ASN A 30 -12.15 -5.34 -26.91
C ASN A 30 -11.64 -6.33 -27.99
N ARG A 31 -11.70 -7.65 -27.71
CA ARG A 31 -12.88 -8.53 -28.00
C ARG A 31 -12.71 -10.00 -27.52
N ALA A 32 -13.71 -10.48 -26.76
CA ALA A 32 -14.33 -11.82 -26.59
C ALA A 32 -13.69 -13.07 -27.27
N GLN A 33 -13.31 -14.15 -26.55
CA GLN A 33 -14.07 -15.32 -26.03
C GLN A 33 -14.07 -16.58 -26.94
N TYR A 34 -13.73 -17.72 -26.31
CA TYR A 34 -13.98 -19.15 -26.63
C TYR A 34 -13.37 -19.82 -27.87
N CYS A 35 -12.50 -20.83 -27.69
CA CYS A 35 -12.85 -22.27 -27.82
C CYS A 35 -11.64 -23.21 -27.59
N GLN A 36 -11.96 -24.48 -27.31
CA GLN A 36 -11.11 -25.56 -26.80
C GLN A 36 -10.19 -26.25 -27.84
N SER A 37 -9.12 -26.85 -27.30
CA SER A 37 -8.52 -28.15 -27.68
C SER A 37 -7.51 -28.28 -28.84
N LYS A 38 -6.45 -29.04 -28.52
CA LYS A 38 -5.61 -29.97 -29.32
C LYS A 38 -4.63 -29.45 -30.40
N GLN A 39 -3.35 -29.71 -30.10
CA GLN A 39 -2.30 -30.36 -30.93
C GLN A 39 -2.36 -30.25 -32.48
N GLY A 40 -1.26 -29.72 -33.05
CA GLY A 40 -0.56 -30.36 -34.19
C GLY A 40 -0.67 -29.73 -35.58
N TYR A 41 0.50 -29.57 -36.22
CA TYR A 41 0.80 -29.52 -37.68
C TYR A 41 0.54 -28.26 -38.55
N VAL A 42 1.66 -27.63 -38.95
CA VAL A 42 2.14 -27.34 -40.33
C VAL A 42 1.10 -27.08 -41.45
N LYS A 43 1.08 -25.88 -42.06
CA LYS A 43 1.56 -25.53 -43.43
C LYS A 43 0.98 -24.19 -43.92
N ALA A 44 1.79 -23.48 -44.71
CA ALA A 44 1.49 -22.26 -45.48
C ALA A 44 0.41 -22.47 -46.56
N TRP A 45 -0.23 -21.38 -47.05
CA TRP A 45 -0.48 -21.03 -48.47
C TRP A 45 -1.18 -19.65 -48.59
N ASP A 46 -0.50 -18.76 -49.33
CA ASP A 46 -0.91 -17.76 -50.33
C ASP A 46 -2.15 -16.84 -50.27
N ALA A 47 -1.86 -15.66 -50.82
CA ALA A 47 -2.64 -14.45 -51.07
C ALA A 47 -3.86 -14.62 -51.99
N SER A 48 -4.85 -13.73 -51.82
CA SER A 48 -5.32 -12.77 -52.85
C SER A 48 -6.60 -12.01 -52.41
N PRO A 49 -6.92 -10.84 -53.00
CA PRO A 49 -7.63 -9.74 -52.33
C PRO A 49 -8.99 -9.34 -52.94
N LEU A 50 -9.58 -8.26 -52.38
CA LEU A 50 -10.67 -7.36 -52.88
C LEU A 50 -12.07 -7.60 -52.27
N PRO A 51 -13.02 -6.62 -52.27
CA PRO A 51 -12.99 -5.29 -52.89
C PRO A 51 -13.44 -4.09 -52.02
N SER A 52 -13.15 -2.91 -52.55
CA SER A 52 -13.62 -1.59 -52.15
C SER A 52 -15.13 -1.37 -52.36
N LYS A 53 -15.78 -0.66 -51.44
CA LYS A 53 -16.83 0.36 -51.69
C LYS A 53 -17.31 1.01 -50.37
N TRP A 54 -17.51 2.33 -50.44
CA TRP A 54 -18.09 3.26 -49.45
C TRP A 54 -17.10 4.03 -48.54
N ILE A 55 -16.55 5.10 -49.14
CA ILE A 55 -15.96 6.29 -48.53
C ILE A 55 -17.01 7.42 -48.53
N ARG A 56 -16.94 8.31 -47.52
CA ARG A 56 -17.76 9.50 -47.14
C ARG A 56 -18.71 9.17 -45.99
N SER A 57 -18.77 9.88 -44.87
CA SER A 57 -18.49 11.29 -44.50
C SER A 57 -18.08 11.26 -43.01
N TYR A 58 -17.11 12.01 -42.48
CA TYR A 58 -17.18 13.43 -42.16
C TYR A 58 -15.76 13.96 -41.94
N CYS A 59 -15.39 15.00 -42.69
CA CYS A 59 -14.22 15.83 -42.43
C CYS A 59 -14.74 17.26 -42.32
N THR A 60 -14.67 17.86 -41.15
CA THR A 60 -14.73 19.32 -41.00
C THR A 60 -14.11 19.72 -39.66
N SER A 61 -13.13 20.63 -39.76
CA SER A 61 -12.58 21.49 -38.70
C SER A 61 -11.52 20.91 -37.77
N ALA A 62 -10.32 20.74 -38.31
CA ALA A 62 -9.06 20.85 -37.56
C ALA A 62 -8.24 22.03 -38.10
N LYS A 63 -8.31 23.20 -37.46
CA LYS A 63 -7.32 24.30 -37.55
C LYS A 63 -7.32 25.08 -36.22
N PHE A 64 -6.14 25.59 -35.86
CA PHE A 64 -5.75 26.34 -34.65
C PHE A 64 -5.27 25.54 -33.43
N LEU A 65 -4.06 24.98 -33.55
CA LEU A 65 -3.06 25.10 -32.49
C LEU A 65 -2.16 26.31 -32.80
N HIS A 66 -2.09 27.27 -31.89
CA HIS A 66 -0.95 28.17 -31.79
C HIS A 66 -0.56 28.35 -30.33
N CYS A 67 0.74 28.16 -30.09
CA CYS A 67 1.42 28.21 -28.80
C CYS A 67 1.08 29.45 -27.99
N ARG A 68 0.72 29.27 -26.70
CA ARG A 68 0.92 30.30 -25.69
C ARG A 68 2.07 29.87 -24.77
N HIS A 69 3.18 30.57 -24.92
CA HIS A 69 4.36 30.48 -24.07
C HIS A 69 4.02 31.07 -22.70
N VAL A 70 3.97 30.22 -21.67
CA VAL A 70 3.94 30.67 -20.26
C VAL A 70 5.35 31.18 -19.94
N ARG A 71 5.49 32.47 -19.66
CA ARG A 71 6.70 33.01 -19.01
C ARG A 71 6.41 33.19 -17.52
N LEU A 72 7.07 32.36 -16.72
CA LEU A 72 7.27 32.54 -15.29
C LEU A 72 8.05 33.84 -15.06
N PHE A 73 7.48 34.77 -14.31
CA PHE A 73 8.25 35.89 -13.74
C PHE A 73 8.85 35.44 -12.40
N SER A 74 10.18 35.36 -12.37
CA SER A 74 10.97 35.27 -11.15
C SER A 74 11.19 36.69 -10.61
N ALA A 75 10.86 36.91 -9.34
CA ALA A 75 11.16 38.14 -8.64
C ALA A 75 12.59 38.08 -8.09
N VAL A 76 13.53 38.77 -8.74
CA VAL A 76 14.87 39.02 -8.20
C VAL A 76 14.91 40.44 -7.64
N SER A 77 15.02 40.52 -6.32
CA SER A 77 15.29 41.74 -5.58
C SER A 77 16.79 42.05 -5.65
N GLY A 78 17.16 43.15 -6.31
CA GLY A 78 18.54 43.61 -6.43
C GLY A 78 18.68 45.08 -6.02
N LYS A 79 19.27 45.31 -4.84
CA LYS A 79 19.83 46.61 -4.44
C LYS A 79 21.07 46.89 -5.30
N GLY A 80 21.13 48.08 -5.90
CA GLY A 80 22.31 48.58 -6.59
C GLY A 80 22.36 50.09 -6.51
N SER A 81 23.24 50.60 -5.64
CA SER A 81 23.70 51.98 -5.56
C SER A 81 24.68 52.29 -6.69
N GLY A 82 24.55 53.47 -7.31
CA GLY A 82 25.53 53.98 -8.27
C GLY A 82 25.16 55.39 -8.76
N ASN A 83 26.09 56.32 -8.56
CA ASN A 83 25.99 57.77 -8.69
C ASN A 83 26.09 58.27 -10.15
N GLU A 84 25.72 59.55 -10.31
CA GLU A 84 26.17 60.52 -11.34
C GLU A 84 25.70 60.34 -12.80
N GLN A 85 24.84 61.25 -13.26
CA GLN A 85 25.26 62.44 -14.01
C GLN A 85 24.04 63.31 -14.36
N GLN A 86 24.16 64.57 -13.97
CA GLN A 86 23.20 65.64 -14.19
C GLN A 86 23.37 66.17 -15.60
N GLN A 87 22.45 65.85 -16.52
CA GLN A 87 22.25 66.60 -17.76
C GLN A 87 20.86 67.24 -17.73
N ASN A 88 20.85 68.56 -17.61
CA ASN A 88 19.66 69.38 -17.74
C ASN A 88 19.10 69.23 -19.15
N ALA A 89 17.98 68.51 -19.28
CA ALA A 89 17.13 68.59 -20.47
C ALA A 89 16.32 69.90 -20.40
N PRO A 90 16.23 70.68 -21.49
CA PRO A 90 15.43 71.89 -21.50
C PRO A 90 13.93 71.55 -21.40
N THR A 91 13.20 72.41 -20.70
CA THR A 91 11.74 72.39 -20.50
C THR A 91 10.95 71.98 -21.75
N PRO A 92 9.89 71.15 -21.61
CA PRO A 92 9.08 70.62 -22.72
C PRO A 92 8.28 71.68 -23.50
N GLN A 93 8.29 72.95 -23.05
CA GLN A 93 7.56 74.03 -23.70
C GLN A 93 8.34 74.75 -24.81
N LEU A 94 9.63 74.45 -25.00
CA LEU A 94 10.42 75.06 -26.07
C LEU A 94 10.43 74.22 -27.37
N LEU A 95 10.36 72.89 -27.25
CA LEU A 95 10.38 71.96 -28.40
C LEU A 95 9.03 71.88 -29.14
N SER A 96 7.92 72.14 -28.45
CA SER A 96 6.58 72.16 -29.05
C SER A 96 6.32 73.39 -29.95
N LYS A 97 7.16 74.44 -29.86
CA LYS A 97 7.06 75.64 -30.71
C LYS A 97 7.90 75.59 -31.99
N LEU A 98 8.87 74.66 -32.10
CA LEU A 98 9.77 74.57 -33.26
C LEU A 98 9.32 73.54 -34.33
N PHE A 99 8.47 72.58 -33.98
CA PHE A 99 7.97 71.55 -34.92
C PHE A 99 6.48 71.24 -34.67
N PRO A 100 5.53 71.93 -35.34
CA PRO A 100 4.09 71.74 -35.11
C PRO A 100 3.52 70.43 -35.68
N GLN A 101 4.26 69.68 -36.50
CA GLN A 101 3.76 68.45 -37.15
C GLN A 101 3.87 67.19 -36.26
N THR A 102 4.81 67.13 -35.31
CA THR A 102 4.95 65.99 -34.38
C THR A 102 4.07 66.11 -33.14
N ALA A 103 3.59 67.32 -32.81
CA ALA A 103 2.66 67.53 -31.70
C ALA A 103 1.28 66.91 -31.98
N VAL A 104 0.82 66.92 -33.24
CA VAL A 104 -0.48 66.37 -33.65
C VAL A 104 -0.48 64.83 -33.59
N GLU A 105 0.59 64.17 -34.08
CA GLU A 105 0.77 62.70 -33.98
C GLU A 105 0.98 62.22 -32.53
N GLY A 106 1.59 63.03 -31.67
CA GLY A 106 1.71 62.75 -30.22
C GLY A 106 0.35 62.75 -29.53
N THR A 107 -0.50 63.74 -29.80
CA THR A 107 -1.85 63.81 -29.23
C THR A 107 -2.77 62.69 -29.72
N GLU A 108 -2.69 62.28 -30.99
CA GLU A 108 -3.53 61.17 -31.50
C GLU A 108 -3.11 59.81 -30.91
N ASN A 109 -1.81 59.57 -30.77
CA ASN A 109 -1.28 58.35 -30.14
C ASN A 109 -1.55 58.32 -28.63
N GLU A 110 -1.39 59.43 -27.91
CA GLU A 110 -1.75 59.54 -26.49
C GLU A 110 -3.26 59.35 -26.27
N GLN A 111 -4.10 59.90 -27.16
CA GLN A 111 -5.56 59.69 -27.11
C GLN A 111 -5.94 58.23 -27.42
N GLN A 112 -5.29 57.56 -28.37
CA GLN A 112 -5.51 56.15 -28.64
C GLN A 112 -5.03 55.26 -27.48
N GLN A 113 -3.90 55.59 -26.88
CA GLN A 113 -3.31 54.83 -25.77
C GLN A 113 -4.12 54.99 -24.48
N GLU A 114 -4.67 56.19 -24.22
CA GLU A 114 -5.58 56.44 -23.12
C GLU A 114 -6.96 55.81 -23.36
N LYS A 115 -7.43 55.78 -24.60
CA LYS A 115 -8.65 55.06 -24.98
C LYS A 115 -8.49 53.54 -24.79
N HIS A 116 -7.37 52.96 -25.22
CA HIS A 116 -7.05 51.55 -25.01
C HIS A 116 -6.91 51.21 -23.52
N ARG A 117 -6.28 52.09 -22.71
CA ARG A 117 -6.20 51.90 -21.25
C ARG A 117 -7.58 51.95 -20.59
N LYS A 118 -8.45 52.86 -21.00
CA LYS A 118 -9.86 52.94 -20.53
C LYS A 118 -10.69 51.73 -20.95
N GLU A 119 -10.47 51.21 -22.16
CA GLU A 119 -11.10 49.98 -22.64
C GLU A 119 -10.61 48.76 -21.84
N GLU A 120 -9.30 48.62 -21.58
CA GLU A 120 -8.75 47.57 -20.72
C GLU A 120 -9.26 47.64 -19.27
N GLU A 121 -9.38 48.84 -18.70
CA GLU A 121 -9.93 49.05 -17.35
C GLU A 121 -11.42 48.68 -17.29
N ALA A 122 -12.20 49.03 -18.32
CA ALA A 122 -13.61 48.62 -18.43
C ALA A 122 -13.77 47.10 -18.64
N GLU A 123 -12.88 46.46 -19.40
CA GLU A 123 -12.84 45.00 -19.55
C GLU A 123 -12.44 44.31 -18.23
N LYS A 124 -11.49 44.87 -17.48
CA LYS A 124 -11.14 44.40 -16.12
C LYS A 124 -12.29 44.57 -15.14
N GLU A 125 -13.03 45.67 -15.18
CA GLU A 125 -14.21 45.85 -14.34
C GLU A 125 -15.35 44.90 -14.69
N SER A 126 -15.62 44.69 -15.97
CA SER A 126 -16.69 43.79 -16.43
C SER A 126 -16.34 42.32 -16.15
N SER A 127 -15.08 41.93 -16.32
CA SER A 127 -14.58 40.61 -15.92
C SER A 127 -14.62 40.42 -14.40
N TRP A 128 -14.27 41.42 -13.60
CA TRP A 128 -14.40 41.40 -12.14
C TRP A 128 -15.86 41.27 -11.68
N LYS A 129 -16.79 41.99 -12.31
CA LYS A 129 -18.24 41.85 -12.05
C LYS A 129 -18.73 40.45 -12.39
N ARG A 130 -18.37 39.91 -13.57
CA ARG A 130 -18.70 38.52 -13.97
C ARG A 130 -18.11 37.48 -13.01
N MET A 131 -16.89 37.70 -12.54
CA MET A 131 -16.22 36.83 -11.57
C MET A 131 -16.95 36.85 -10.22
N LYS A 132 -17.37 38.03 -9.73
CA LYS A 132 -18.20 38.16 -8.53
C LYS A 132 -19.51 37.42 -8.65
N PHE A 133 -20.22 37.58 -9.77
CA PHE A 133 -21.43 36.80 -10.04
C PHE A 133 -21.13 35.30 -10.08
N GLY A 134 -20.03 34.90 -10.73
CA GLY A 134 -19.56 33.51 -10.73
C GLY A 134 -19.36 32.96 -9.32
N PHE A 135 -18.72 33.71 -8.42
CA PHE A 135 -18.55 33.33 -7.01
C PHE A 135 -19.88 33.24 -6.25
N VAL A 136 -20.84 34.13 -6.51
CA VAL A 136 -22.17 34.07 -5.89
C VAL A 136 -22.93 32.82 -6.36
N PHE A 137 -22.95 32.52 -7.66
CA PHE A 137 -23.58 31.31 -8.19
C PHE A 137 -22.90 30.04 -7.67
N PHE A 138 -21.57 30.02 -7.63
CA PHE A 138 -20.81 28.92 -7.07
C PHE A 138 -21.11 28.72 -5.58
N GLY A 139 -21.14 29.81 -4.80
CA GLY A 139 -21.48 29.77 -3.38
C GLY A 139 -22.90 29.25 -3.12
N PHE A 140 -23.89 29.67 -3.92
CA PHE A 140 -25.25 29.15 -3.83
C PHE A 140 -25.32 27.66 -4.20
N SER A 141 -24.64 27.26 -5.27
CA SER A 141 -24.57 25.85 -5.71
C SER A 141 -23.94 24.95 -4.64
N VAL A 142 -22.80 25.36 -4.06
CA VAL A 142 -22.14 24.64 -2.97
C VAL A 142 -23.03 24.58 -1.73
N SER A 143 -23.71 25.67 -1.37
CA SER A 143 -24.62 25.70 -0.22
C SER A 143 -25.81 24.76 -0.41
N ALA A 144 -26.44 24.78 -1.59
CA ALA A 144 -27.53 23.87 -1.92
C ALA A 144 -27.08 22.41 -1.90
N PHE A 145 -25.87 22.12 -2.41
CA PHE A 145 -25.28 20.79 -2.36
C PHE A 145 -25.00 20.35 -0.92
N CYS A 146 -24.44 21.21 -0.07
CA CYS A 146 -24.22 20.92 1.35
C CYS A 146 -25.52 20.65 2.13
N VAL A 147 -26.58 21.43 1.87
CA VAL A 147 -27.89 21.17 2.48
C VAL A 147 -28.46 19.83 2.01
N TYR A 148 -28.33 19.53 0.72
CA TYR A 148 -28.77 18.27 0.15
C TYR A 148 -28.00 17.07 0.73
N THR A 149 -26.67 17.15 0.86
CA THR A 149 -25.88 16.06 1.45
C THR A 149 -26.23 15.83 2.91
N VAL A 150 -26.40 16.87 3.73
CA VAL A 150 -26.88 16.74 5.12
C VAL A 150 -28.27 16.10 5.16
N TRP A 151 -29.16 16.46 4.24
CA TRP A 151 -30.50 15.89 4.19
C TRP A 151 -30.51 14.41 3.81
N VAL A 152 -29.72 14.01 2.82
CA VAL A 152 -29.63 12.61 2.35
C VAL A 152 -28.88 11.72 3.34
N PHE A 153 -27.69 12.14 3.79
CA PHE A 153 -26.86 11.33 4.70
C PHE A 153 -27.30 11.43 6.17
N GLY A 154 -28.06 12.47 6.53
CA GLY A 154 -28.63 12.65 7.87
C GLY A 154 -30.08 12.17 8.01
N ALA A 155 -30.67 11.61 6.95
CA ALA A 155 -32.01 11.03 7.00
C ALA A 155 -32.04 9.85 8.00
N PRO A 156 -33.13 9.69 8.76
CA PRO A 156 -33.25 8.57 9.69
C PRO A 156 -33.44 7.24 8.94
N ASP A 157 -32.84 6.18 9.48
CA ASP A 157 -33.02 4.82 8.95
C ASP A 157 -34.47 4.37 9.11
N ARG A 158 -34.99 3.68 8.09
CA ARG A 158 -36.36 3.13 8.08
C ARG A 158 -36.31 1.61 8.17
N ASP A 159 -37.21 1.03 8.96
CA ASP A 159 -37.39 -0.42 9.04
C ASP A 159 -37.97 -1.01 7.73
N ALA A 160 -38.18 -2.33 7.69
CA ALA A 160 -38.72 -3.01 6.50
C ALA A 160 -40.18 -2.60 6.21
N GLU A 161 -40.87 -2.12 7.24
CA GLU A 161 -42.25 -1.66 7.27
C GLU A 161 -42.39 -0.15 6.95
N GLY A 162 -41.28 0.59 6.86
CA GLY A 162 -41.20 2.00 6.51
C GLY A 162 -41.26 2.99 7.69
N ASN A 163 -41.31 2.52 8.93
CA ASN A 163 -41.26 3.35 10.13
C ASN A 163 -39.83 3.81 10.44
N ILE A 164 -39.72 4.96 11.09
CA ILE A 164 -38.44 5.53 11.50
C ILE A 164 -37.90 4.76 12.71
N ILE A 165 -36.66 4.27 12.60
CA ILE A 165 -35.96 3.59 13.69
C ILE A 165 -35.63 4.61 14.78
N VAL A 166 -35.95 4.27 16.04
CA VAL A 166 -35.67 5.10 17.21
C VAL A 166 -34.16 5.16 17.42
N ASP A 167 -33.57 6.36 17.33
CA ASP A 167 -32.15 6.57 17.53
C ASP A 167 -31.83 7.51 18.70
N GLU A 168 -30.56 7.51 19.11
CA GLU A 168 -30.00 8.31 20.20
C GLU A 168 -30.11 9.84 19.99
N PHE A 169 -30.47 10.27 18.77
CA PHE A 169 -30.49 11.69 18.41
C PHE A 169 -31.89 12.29 18.35
N MET A 170 -32.96 11.51 18.57
CA MET A 170 -34.33 12.02 18.46
C MET A 170 -34.71 13.10 19.47
N GLU A 171 -34.00 13.17 20.61
CA GLU A 171 -34.24 14.18 21.66
C GLU A 171 -33.69 15.57 21.30
N LEU A 172 -32.87 15.70 20.26
CA LEU A 172 -32.23 16.96 19.86
C LEU A 172 -33.07 17.77 18.86
N PRO A 173 -32.84 19.08 18.70
CA PRO A 173 -33.47 19.88 17.64
C PRO A 173 -33.22 19.30 16.24
N THR A 174 -34.22 19.31 15.36
CA THR A 174 -34.20 18.61 14.06
C THR A 174 -32.94 18.88 13.23
N PHE A 175 -32.48 20.13 13.13
CA PHE A 175 -31.27 20.44 12.36
C PHE A 175 -30.00 19.78 12.96
N GLN A 176 -29.90 19.70 14.29
CA GLN A 176 -28.79 19.03 14.96
C GLN A 176 -28.86 17.52 14.77
N GLN A 177 -30.07 16.94 14.71
CA GLN A 177 -30.26 15.51 14.45
C GLN A 177 -29.62 15.12 13.10
N TYR A 178 -29.98 15.82 12.03
CA TYR A 178 -29.48 15.53 10.68
C TYR A 178 -27.96 15.70 10.59
N PHE A 179 -27.40 16.77 11.16
CA PHE A 179 -25.96 16.99 11.12
C PHE A 179 -25.18 15.94 11.93
N ARG A 180 -25.66 15.57 13.13
CA ARG A 180 -25.02 14.54 13.95
C ARG A 180 -25.17 13.14 13.35
N ARG A 181 -26.30 12.82 12.73
CA ARG A 181 -26.50 11.58 11.97
C ARG A 181 -25.55 11.49 10.79
N MET A 182 -25.42 12.56 10.01
CA MET A 182 -24.44 12.63 8.92
C MET A 182 -23.03 12.42 9.46
N TRP A 183 -22.65 13.08 10.56
CA TRP A 183 -21.33 12.90 11.17
C TRP A 183 -21.12 11.46 11.66
N LYS A 184 -22.10 10.86 12.36
CA LYS A 184 -22.05 9.45 12.81
C LYS A 184 -21.91 8.51 11.62
N SER A 185 -22.69 8.72 10.56
CA SER A 185 -22.64 7.95 9.31
C SER A 185 -21.26 8.04 8.65
N MET A 186 -20.71 9.26 8.53
CA MET A 186 -19.37 9.49 8.01
C MET A 186 -18.30 8.79 8.85
N THR A 187 -18.36 8.93 10.17
CA THR A 187 -17.43 8.25 11.10
C THR A 187 -17.60 6.73 11.06
N TYR A 188 -18.81 6.24 10.86
CA TYR A 188 -19.10 4.80 10.74
C TYR A 188 -18.46 4.24 9.47
N TYR A 189 -18.62 4.90 8.31
CA TYR A 189 -17.97 4.45 7.08
C TYR A 189 -16.44 4.50 7.19
N GLN A 190 -15.89 5.54 7.81
CA GLN A 190 -14.45 5.62 8.06
C GLN A 190 -13.98 4.47 8.96
N LYS A 191 -14.70 4.22 10.06
CA LYS A 191 -14.42 3.14 11.00
C LYS A 191 -14.49 1.77 10.32
N MET A 192 -15.49 1.54 9.49
CA MET A 192 -15.69 0.29 8.75
C MET A 192 -14.62 0.04 7.66
N ILE A 193 -13.92 1.09 7.20
CA ILE A 193 -12.75 0.96 6.30
C ILE A 193 -11.47 0.70 7.10
N GLN A 194 -11.35 1.30 8.29
CA GLN A 194 -10.15 1.23 9.13
C GLN A 194 -10.08 -0.04 9.98
N GLU A 195 -11.20 -0.49 10.51
CA GLU A 195 -11.29 -1.61 11.43
C GLU A 195 -11.49 -2.94 10.71
N PRO A 196 -10.96 -4.05 11.28
CA PRO A 196 -11.13 -5.37 10.72
C PRO A 196 -12.59 -5.79 10.80
N SER A 197 -12.97 -6.74 9.94
CA SER A 197 -14.34 -7.25 9.89
C SER A 197 -14.85 -7.91 11.18
N ARG A 198 -13.95 -8.29 12.10
CA ARG A 198 -14.23 -9.05 13.31
C ARG A 198 -13.33 -8.63 14.46
N GLU A 199 -13.89 -8.58 15.68
CA GLU A 199 -13.13 -8.26 16.90
C GLU A 199 -12.16 -9.39 17.28
N LYS A 200 -12.61 -10.65 17.23
CA LYS A 200 -11.77 -11.84 17.41
C LYS A 200 -11.49 -12.47 16.05
N LEU A 201 -10.22 -12.58 15.69
CA LEU A 201 -9.78 -13.16 14.42
C LEU A 201 -9.79 -14.69 14.46
N LEU A 202 -9.40 -15.29 15.58
CA LEU A 202 -9.41 -16.74 15.79
C LEU A 202 -10.46 -17.16 16.82
N PRO A 203 -11.04 -18.36 16.67
CA PRO A 203 -11.90 -18.94 17.69
C PRO A 203 -11.13 -19.20 18.99
N ASP A 204 -11.86 -19.35 20.08
CA ASP A 204 -11.27 -19.68 21.38
C ASP A 204 -10.51 -21.02 21.31
N PRO A 205 -9.38 -21.17 22.03
CA PRO A 205 -8.60 -22.40 22.03
C PRO A 205 -9.43 -23.59 22.54
N LEU A 206 -9.12 -24.77 22.02
CA LEU A 206 -9.87 -25.98 22.35
C LEU A 206 -9.61 -26.38 23.81
N LYS A 207 -10.65 -26.86 24.49
CA LYS A 207 -10.54 -27.41 25.85
C LYS A 207 -10.18 -28.90 25.80
N TYR A 208 -9.54 -29.39 26.87
CA TYR A 208 -9.31 -30.82 27.09
C TYR A 208 -10.62 -31.61 26.87
N PRO A 209 -10.64 -32.71 26.10
CA PRO A 209 -9.53 -33.61 25.75
C PRO A 209 -8.78 -33.32 24.44
N TYR A 210 -9.13 -32.26 23.72
CA TYR A 210 -8.45 -31.92 22.47
C TYR A 210 -7.10 -31.27 22.75
N VAL A 211 -6.04 -31.77 22.11
CA VAL A 211 -4.68 -31.24 22.24
C VAL A 211 -4.41 -30.29 21.09
N GLN A 212 -4.10 -29.03 21.41
CA GLN A 212 -3.69 -28.00 20.46
C GLN A 212 -2.19 -27.74 20.61
N PRO A 213 -1.48 -27.36 19.54
CA PRO A 213 -0.08 -26.98 19.65
C PRO A 213 0.12 -25.82 20.63
N PRO A 214 1.21 -25.81 21.42
CA PRO A 214 1.42 -24.83 22.49
C PRO A 214 1.78 -23.42 22.00
N TYR A 215 2.31 -23.29 20.79
CA TYR A 215 2.71 -22.01 20.20
C TYR A 215 1.87 -21.69 18.97
N THR A 216 1.64 -20.39 18.71
CA THR A 216 0.99 -19.93 17.48
C THR A 216 2.04 -19.26 16.59
N LEU A 217 2.14 -19.71 15.33
CA LEU A 217 3.04 -19.15 14.34
C LEU A 217 2.25 -18.40 13.28
N VAL A 218 2.40 -17.08 13.27
CA VAL A 218 1.79 -16.21 12.28
C VAL A 218 2.79 -15.96 11.15
N LEU A 219 2.43 -16.32 9.93
CA LEU A 219 3.31 -16.21 8.76
C LEU A 219 2.72 -15.23 7.74
N GLU A 220 3.55 -14.32 7.25
CA GLU A 220 3.28 -13.66 5.97
C GLU A 220 3.43 -14.68 4.83
N MET A 221 2.57 -14.57 3.81
CA MET A 221 2.62 -15.42 2.63
C MET A 221 3.60 -14.84 1.59
N LYS A 222 3.42 -13.57 1.25
CA LYS A 222 4.13 -12.91 0.16
C LYS A 222 5.57 -12.58 0.55
N ASP A 223 6.51 -12.96 -0.31
CA ASP A 223 7.96 -12.77 -0.15
C ASP A 223 8.56 -13.43 1.10
N VAL A 224 7.80 -14.29 1.78
CA VAL A 224 8.25 -15.19 2.87
C VAL A 224 8.10 -16.64 2.44
N LEU A 225 6.90 -17.06 1.98
CA LEU A 225 6.61 -18.44 1.55
C LEU A 225 6.53 -18.55 0.01
N VAL A 226 5.97 -17.54 -0.64
CA VAL A 226 5.81 -17.47 -2.10
C VAL A 226 6.15 -16.09 -2.62
N HIS A 227 6.69 -16.02 -3.83
CA HIS A 227 7.06 -14.77 -4.49
C HIS A 227 6.23 -14.57 -5.76
N PRO A 228 5.50 -13.45 -5.92
CA PRO A 228 4.79 -13.14 -7.15
C PRO A 228 5.80 -12.74 -8.23
N ASP A 229 5.79 -13.47 -9.34
CA ASP A 229 6.58 -13.20 -10.53
C ASP A 229 5.65 -12.84 -11.70
N TRP A 230 5.98 -11.79 -12.44
CA TRP A 230 5.19 -11.33 -13.58
C TRP A 230 6.03 -11.29 -14.84
N THR A 231 5.54 -11.92 -15.91
CA THR A 231 6.17 -11.84 -17.23
C THR A 231 5.13 -11.53 -18.31
N TYR A 232 5.57 -10.91 -19.41
CA TYR A 232 4.68 -10.59 -20.54
C TYR A 232 4.04 -11.83 -21.16
N GLN A 233 4.77 -12.95 -21.24
CA GLN A 233 4.24 -14.16 -21.88
C GLN A 233 3.23 -14.90 -21.00
N THR A 234 3.35 -14.77 -19.67
CA THR A 234 2.67 -15.68 -18.75
C THR A 234 1.79 -14.99 -17.72
N GLY A 235 1.86 -13.67 -17.62
CA GLY A 235 1.18 -12.88 -16.60
C GLY A 235 1.71 -13.19 -15.21
N TRP A 236 0.82 -13.03 -14.22
CA TRP A 236 1.10 -13.29 -12.81
C TRP A 236 1.25 -14.79 -12.52
N ARG A 237 2.35 -15.14 -11.88
CA ARG A 237 2.65 -16.47 -11.33
C ARG A 237 3.21 -16.34 -9.94
N PHE A 238 3.19 -17.43 -9.19
CA PHE A 238 3.76 -17.49 -7.85
C PHE A 238 4.85 -18.56 -7.82
N LYS A 239 6.06 -18.17 -7.44
CA LYS A 239 7.16 -19.10 -7.17
C LYS A 239 7.06 -19.57 -5.73
N LYS A 240 7.21 -20.87 -5.52
CA LYS A 240 7.32 -21.47 -4.18
C LYS A 240 8.73 -21.29 -3.65
N ARG A 241 8.88 -20.87 -2.39
CA ARG A 241 10.20 -20.81 -1.76
C ARG A 241 10.76 -22.22 -1.55
N PRO A 242 12.05 -22.47 -1.86
CA PRO A 242 12.67 -23.76 -1.60
C PRO A 242 12.47 -24.21 -0.13
N GLY A 243 12.07 -25.46 0.06
CA GLY A 243 11.87 -26.04 1.40
C GLY A 243 10.52 -25.75 2.06
N VAL A 244 9.61 -24.99 1.44
CA VAL A 244 8.31 -24.61 2.06
C VAL A 244 7.45 -25.79 2.49
N ASP A 245 7.43 -26.87 1.70
CA ASP A 245 6.63 -28.06 2.04
C ASP A 245 7.15 -28.74 3.31
N LYS A 246 8.48 -28.80 3.47
CA LYS A 246 9.14 -29.39 4.63
C LYS A 246 9.02 -28.50 5.85
N PHE A 247 9.10 -27.18 5.65
CA PHE A 247 8.90 -26.17 6.67
C PHE A 247 7.51 -26.31 7.32
N LEU A 248 6.45 -26.31 6.51
CA LEU A 248 5.07 -26.46 7.02
C LEU A 248 4.86 -27.80 7.72
N GLU A 249 5.34 -28.89 7.12
CA GLU A 249 5.21 -30.24 7.68
C GLU A 249 5.89 -30.40 9.04
N THR A 250 7.09 -29.83 9.20
CA THR A 250 7.87 -29.96 10.44
C THR A 250 7.26 -29.12 11.56
N LEU A 251 6.77 -27.92 11.24
CA LEU A 251 6.24 -26.99 12.24
C LEU A 251 4.80 -27.31 12.64
N ALA A 252 4.01 -27.96 11.79
CA ALA A 252 2.62 -28.30 12.09
C ALA A 252 2.43 -29.15 13.36
N ALA A 253 3.46 -29.89 13.80
CA ALA A 253 3.40 -30.67 15.03
C ALA A 253 3.50 -29.82 16.30
N ASN A 254 4.23 -28.70 16.25
CA ASN A 254 4.56 -27.88 17.43
C ASN A 254 3.87 -26.50 17.41
N TYR A 255 3.39 -26.06 16.25
CA TYR A 255 2.82 -24.74 16.05
C TYR A 255 1.42 -24.81 15.43
N GLU A 256 0.53 -23.98 15.94
CA GLU A 256 -0.69 -23.57 15.25
C GLU A 256 -0.30 -22.58 14.15
N ILE A 257 -0.27 -23.03 12.90
CA ILE A 257 0.16 -22.21 11.76
C ILE A 257 -1.01 -21.36 11.27
N VAL A 258 -0.82 -20.04 11.30
CA VAL A 258 -1.77 -19.04 10.82
C VAL A 258 -1.12 -18.21 9.73
N VAL A 259 -1.66 -18.24 8.52
CA VAL A 259 -1.21 -17.29 7.49
C VAL A 259 -1.95 -15.98 7.70
N PHE A 260 -1.22 -14.87 7.90
CA PHE A 260 -1.79 -13.54 8.03
C PHE A 260 -1.12 -12.62 7.03
N THR A 261 -1.87 -12.22 5.99
CA THR A 261 -1.38 -11.38 4.90
C THR A 261 -2.21 -10.12 4.69
N ALA A 262 -1.57 -9.06 4.21
CA ALA A 262 -2.24 -7.83 3.77
C ALA A 262 -2.83 -7.95 2.35
N ASP A 263 -2.72 -9.10 1.68
CA ASP A 263 -3.31 -9.33 0.36
C ASP A 263 -4.80 -9.73 0.43
N GLN A 264 -5.50 -9.60 -0.70
CA GLN A 264 -6.94 -9.87 -0.77
C GLN A 264 -7.22 -11.37 -0.84
N GLY A 265 -8.25 -11.84 -0.12
CA GLY A 265 -8.60 -13.26 -0.08
C GLY A 265 -8.89 -13.91 -1.44
N MET A 266 -9.41 -13.12 -2.40
CA MET A 266 -9.71 -13.60 -3.76
C MET A 266 -8.47 -14.16 -4.48
N THR A 267 -7.30 -13.60 -4.22
CA THR A 267 -6.03 -14.07 -4.82
C THR A 267 -5.31 -15.05 -3.90
N VAL A 268 -5.38 -14.82 -2.59
CA VAL A 268 -4.62 -15.57 -1.58
C VAL A 268 -5.12 -17.02 -1.43
N PHE A 269 -6.44 -17.23 -1.34
CA PHE A 269 -6.97 -18.56 -1.02
C PHE A 269 -6.58 -19.65 -2.03
N PRO A 270 -6.69 -19.44 -3.36
CA PRO A 270 -6.26 -20.44 -4.34
C PRO A 270 -4.76 -20.75 -4.29
N ILE A 271 -3.94 -19.75 -3.92
CA ILE A 271 -2.49 -19.93 -3.79
C ILE A 271 -2.17 -20.80 -2.58
N LEU A 272 -2.81 -20.53 -1.44
CA LEU A 272 -2.64 -21.32 -0.22
C LEU A 272 -3.14 -22.75 -0.40
N ASP A 273 -4.26 -22.96 -1.11
CA ASP A 273 -4.77 -24.30 -1.43
C ASP A 273 -3.78 -25.09 -2.30
N ALA A 274 -3.08 -24.43 -3.24
CA ALA A 274 -2.05 -25.06 -4.06
C ALA A 274 -0.72 -25.27 -3.31
N LEU A 275 -0.41 -24.38 -2.34
CA LEU A 275 0.81 -24.44 -1.55
C LEU A 275 0.75 -25.55 -0.50
N ASP A 276 -0.40 -25.72 0.15
CA ASP A 276 -0.60 -26.64 1.27
C ASP A 276 -1.76 -27.63 1.00
N PRO A 277 -1.52 -28.64 0.14
CA PRO A 277 -2.52 -29.66 -0.15
C PRO A 277 -2.76 -30.62 1.03
N ARG A 278 -1.88 -30.62 2.04
CA ARG A 278 -1.97 -31.48 3.23
C ARG A 278 -2.73 -30.82 4.39
N GLY A 279 -2.97 -29.51 4.33
CA GLY A 279 -3.78 -28.78 5.30
C GLY A 279 -3.08 -28.54 6.64
N TYR A 280 -1.78 -28.21 6.61
CA TYR A 280 -1.01 -27.80 7.79
C TYR A 280 -1.38 -26.40 8.29
N ILE A 281 -1.80 -25.49 7.40
CA ILE A 281 -2.24 -24.14 7.74
C ILE A 281 -3.65 -24.21 8.34
N MET A 282 -3.77 -23.92 9.64
CA MET A 282 -5.04 -24.02 10.35
C MET A 282 -5.97 -22.84 10.06
N TYR A 283 -5.43 -21.62 10.01
CA TYR A 283 -6.21 -20.40 9.79
C TYR A 283 -5.58 -19.50 8.73
N ARG A 284 -6.44 -18.80 7.99
CA ARG A 284 -6.06 -17.92 6.88
C ARG A 284 -6.70 -16.56 7.08
N LEU A 285 -5.90 -15.59 7.48
CA LEU A 285 -6.27 -14.20 7.70
C LEU A 285 -5.74 -13.36 6.53
N VAL A 286 -6.63 -12.57 5.94
CA VAL A 286 -6.32 -11.76 4.75
C VAL A 286 -6.57 -10.28 5.07
N ARG A 287 -6.53 -9.40 4.05
CA ARG A 287 -6.65 -7.94 4.22
C ARG A 287 -7.83 -7.49 5.09
N ASP A 288 -8.95 -8.21 5.08
CA ASP A 288 -10.16 -7.90 5.87
C ASP A 288 -9.97 -8.07 7.40
N ALA A 289 -8.91 -8.75 7.81
CA ALA A 289 -8.49 -8.93 9.21
C ALA A 289 -7.44 -7.90 9.66
N THR A 290 -6.92 -7.06 8.76
CA THR A 290 -5.92 -6.03 9.08
C THR A 290 -6.60 -4.71 9.45
N HIS A 291 -5.93 -3.92 10.30
CA HIS A 291 -6.29 -2.53 10.52
C HIS A 291 -5.61 -1.63 9.48
N PHE A 292 -6.34 -0.66 8.94
CA PHE A 292 -5.76 0.32 8.03
C PHE A 292 -5.40 1.60 8.81
N VAL A 293 -4.11 1.75 9.12
CA VAL A 293 -3.57 2.85 9.95
C VAL A 293 -2.51 3.60 9.15
N ASP A 294 -2.63 4.93 9.05
CA ASP A 294 -1.65 5.80 8.37
C ASP A 294 -1.27 5.34 6.94
N GLY A 295 -2.25 4.84 6.18
CA GLY A 295 -2.03 4.37 4.81
C GLY A 295 -1.43 2.96 4.69
N HIS A 296 -1.18 2.28 5.82
CA HIS A 296 -0.57 0.95 5.86
C HIS A 296 -1.52 -0.07 6.49
N HIS A 297 -1.43 -1.32 6.03
CA HIS A 297 -2.14 -2.44 6.64
C HIS A 297 -1.32 -2.99 7.79
N VAL A 298 -1.86 -2.88 9.00
CA VAL A 298 -1.24 -3.32 10.24
C VAL A 298 -1.99 -4.54 10.79
N LYS A 299 -1.24 -5.58 11.13
CA LYS A 299 -1.68 -6.82 11.74
C LYS A 299 -1.69 -6.61 13.25
N ASN A 300 -2.88 -6.35 13.81
CA ASN A 300 -3.03 -6.25 15.25
C ASN A 300 -3.14 -7.65 15.87
N LEU A 301 -2.20 -7.99 16.76
CA LEU A 301 -2.16 -9.32 17.40
C LEU A 301 -3.10 -9.41 18.60
N ASP A 302 -3.54 -8.30 19.17
CA ASP A 302 -4.52 -8.29 20.27
C ASP A 302 -5.84 -8.95 19.85
N ASN A 303 -6.20 -8.81 18.57
CA ASN A 303 -7.39 -9.42 17.99
C ASN A 303 -7.21 -10.91 17.67
N LEU A 304 -6.00 -11.46 17.75
CA LEU A 304 -5.72 -12.86 17.40
C LEU A 304 -6.35 -13.86 18.40
N ASN A 305 -6.71 -13.41 19.61
CA ASN A 305 -7.30 -14.26 20.65
C ASN A 305 -6.35 -15.41 21.07
N ARG A 306 -5.05 -15.10 21.20
CA ARG A 306 -3.98 -16.00 21.66
C ARG A 306 -3.11 -15.26 22.65
N ASP A 307 -2.42 -16.01 23.51
CA ASP A 307 -1.45 -15.41 24.42
C ASP A 307 -0.21 -14.94 23.65
N LEU A 308 0.08 -13.64 23.71
CA LEU A 308 1.23 -13.03 23.03
C LEU A 308 2.56 -13.61 23.53
N SER A 309 2.65 -14.16 24.74
CA SER A 309 3.88 -14.85 25.19
C SER A 309 4.23 -16.09 24.36
N LYS A 310 3.26 -16.63 23.62
CA LYS A 310 3.37 -17.85 22.79
C LYS A 310 3.15 -17.60 21.29
N VAL A 311 3.03 -16.33 20.87
CA VAL A 311 2.80 -15.95 19.47
C VAL A 311 4.09 -15.46 18.85
N ILE A 312 4.49 -16.07 17.73
CA ILE A 312 5.62 -15.62 16.91
C ILE A 312 5.10 -15.18 15.55
N VAL A 313 5.42 -13.96 15.12
CA VAL A 313 5.12 -13.46 13.78
C VAL A 313 6.38 -13.46 12.94
N VAL A 314 6.33 -14.07 11.76
CA VAL A 314 7.40 -13.98 10.77
C VAL A 314 6.92 -13.15 9.58
N ASP A 315 7.58 -12.01 9.38
CA ASP A 315 7.28 -11.09 8.30
C ASP A 315 8.59 -10.47 7.77
N TRP A 316 8.58 -9.99 6.54
CA TRP A 316 9.68 -9.22 5.98
C TRP A 316 9.48 -7.71 6.16
N ASP A 317 8.24 -7.22 6.28
CA ASP A 317 7.95 -5.80 6.47
C ASP A 317 7.79 -5.46 7.96
N PRO A 318 8.65 -4.62 8.56
CA PRO A 318 8.52 -4.21 9.96
C PRO A 318 7.28 -3.33 10.22
N ASN A 319 6.68 -2.73 9.18
CA ASN A 319 5.49 -1.90 9.36
C ASN A 319 4.22 -2.72 9.56
N SER A 320 4.20 -3.99 9.11
CA SER A 320 3.01 -4.84 9.20
C SER A 320 2.63 -5.13 10.65
N THR A 321 3.59 -5.17 11.57
CA THR A 321 3.37 -5.43 13.01
C THR A 321 3.85 -4.27 13.88
N LYS A 322 3.65 -3.04 13.41
CA LYS A 322 4.05 -1.81 14.13
C LYS A 322 3.54 -1.74 15.58
N LEU A 323 2.40 -2.37 15.87
CA LEU A 323 1.80 -2.42 17.21
C LEU A 323 2.46 -3.44 18.14
N HIS A 324 3.04 -4.52 17.60
CA HIS A 324 3.59 -5.65 18.34
C HIS A 324 5.00 -6.02 17.83
N PRO A 325 5.97 -5.07 17.89
CA PRO A 325 7.31 -5.28 17.37
C PRO A 325 8.09 -6.39 18.09
N GLU A 326 7.77 -6.69 19.35
CA GLU A 326 8.42 -7.68 20.20
C GLU A 326 8.07 -9.13 19.83
N ASN A 327 6.90 -9.35 19.22
CA ASN A 327 6.46 -10.66 18.75
C ASN A 327 6.94 -10.97 17.33
N THR A 328 7.59 -10.02 16.66
CA THR A 328 7.91 -10.11 15.25
C THR A 328 9.38 -10.43 15.01
N LEU A 329 9.62 -11.51 14.28
CA LEU A 329 10.89 -11.84 13.68
C LEU A 329 10.94 -11.33 12.24
N ASN A 330 11.67 -10.23 12.03
CA ASN A 330 11.86 -9.67 10.70
C ASN A 330 12.92 -10.47 9.94
N ILE A 331 12.52 -11.13 8.85
CA ILE A 331 13.43 -11.86 7.97
C ILE A 331 13.71 -11.07 6.69
N PRO A 332 14.85 -11.27 6.03
CA PRO A 332 15.10 -10.69 4.72
C PRO A 332 14.03 -11.10 3.70
N ARG A 333 13.57 -10.13 2.91
CA ARG A 333 12.61 -10.33 1.83
C ARG A 333 13.17 -11.31 0.80
N TRP A 334 12.42 -12.37 0.49
CA TRP A 334 12.79 -13.31 -0.56
C TRP A 334 12.42 -12.75 -1.94
N THR A 335 13.36 -12.80 -2.88
CA THR A 335 13.22 -12.22 -4.24
C THR A 335 12.94 -13.26 -5.31
N GLY A 336 12.63 -14.51 -4.92
CA GLY A 336 12.33 -15.58 -5.87
C GLY A 336 13.56 -16.35 -6.37
N ASN A 337 14.68 -16.32 -5.64
CA ASN A 337 15.89 -17.09 -5.93
C ASN A 337 15.76 -18.55 -5.46
N ASP A 338 16.22 -19.50 -6.27
CA ASP A 338 16.13 -20.94 -6.00
C ASP A 338 17.23 -21.46 -5.05
N ASP A 339 18.33 -20.73 -4.91
CA ASP A 339 19.44 -21.05 -4.00
C ASP A 339 19.20 -20.57 -2.54
N ASP A 340 17.99 -20.14 -2.22
CA ASP A 340 17.64 -19.67 -0.88
C ASP A 340 17.57 -20.82 0.13
N ALA A 341 18.33 -20.68 1.23
CA ALA A 341 18.30 -21.61 2.35
C ALA A 341 17.65 -21.02 3.62
N GLY A 342 17.16 -19.77 3.57
CA GLY A 342 16.70 -19.05 4.76
C GLY A 342 15.53 -19.72 5.47
N LEU A 343 14.66 -20.42 4.73
CA LEU A 343 13.53 -21.13 5.32
C LEU A 343 13.97 -22.34 6.16
N PHE A 344 15.09 -22.99 5.82
CA PHE A 344 15.65 -24.08 6.62
C PHE A 344 16.25 -23.57 7.94
N ASP A 345 16.92 -22.42 7.92
CA ASP A 345 17.44 -21.80 9.15
C ASP A 345 16.29 -21.36 10.07
N LEU A 346 15.24 -20.76 9.49
CA LEU A 346 14.05 -20.36 10.24
C LEU A 346 13.35 -21.58 10.85
N MET A 347 13.23 -22.67 10.09
CA MET A 347 12.69 -23.93 10.59
C MET A 347 13.48 -24.43 11.80
N ALA A 348 14.81 -24.46 11.71
CA ALA A 348 15.67 -24.90 12.81
C ALA A 348 15.53 -24.01 14.05
N MET A 349 15.43 -22.70 13.87
CA MET A 349 15.19 -21.74 14.94
C MET A 349 13.87 -21.99 15.66
N LEU A 350 12.77 -22.11 14.91
CA LEU A 350 11.44 -22.35 15.48
C LEU A 350 11.37 -23.72 16.19
N VAL A 351 11.91 -24.78 15.58
CA VAL A 351 11.97 -26.10 16.23
C VAL A 351 12.77 -26.03 17.54
N THR A 352 13.89 -25.27 17.57
CA THR A 352 14.69 -25.09 18.78
C THR A 352 13.89 -24.38 19.88
N ILE A 353 13.14 -23.33 19.54
CA ILE A 353 12.27 -22.62 20.50
C ILE A 353 11.20 -23.56 21.06
N ALA A 354 10.53 -24.34 20.21
CA ALA A 354 9.52 -25.28 20.64
C ALA A 354 10.09 -26.39 21.53
N THR A 355 11.26 -26.94 21.18
CA THR A 355 11.93 -28.02 21.93
C THR A 355 12.51 -27.54 23.26
N SER A 356 12.89 -26.26 23.34
CA SER A 356 13.41 -25.66 24.58
C SER A 356 12.29 -25.21 25.54
N GLU A 357 11.02 -25.36 25.14
CA GLU A 357 9.84 -25.02 25.94
C GLU A 357 9.88 -23.58 26.53
N VAL A 358 10.33 -22.62 25.72
CA VAL A 358 10.47 -21.21 26.14
C VAL A 358 9.16 -20.65 26.67
N GLU A 359 9.14 -20.17 27.92
CA GLU A 359 7.95 -19.60 28.55
C GLU A 359 7.43 -18.36 27.79
N ASP A 360 8.28 -17.38 27.52
CA ASP A 360 7.96 -16.18 26.74
C ASP A 360 8.87 -16.05 25.51
N VAL A 361 8.28 -16.13 24.32
CA VAL A 361 9.04 -16.05 23.05
C VAL A 361 9.59 -14.66 22.77
N ARG A 362 9.04 -13.61 23.40
CA ARG A 362 9.39 -12.21 23.11
C ARG A 362 10.83 -11.90 23.46
N ASP A 363 11.36 -12.47 24.54
CA ASP A 363 12.77 -12.29 24.93
C ASP A 363 13.73 -12.79 23.85
N VAL A 364 13.41 -13.96 23.27
CA VAL A 364 14.18 -14.56 22.17
C VAL A 364 14.09 -13.67 20.93
N MET A 365 12.89 -13.19 20.58
CA MET A 365 12.69 -12.31 19.43
C MET A 365 13.44 -10.98 19.59
N THR A 366 13.34 -10.33 20.75
CA THR A 366 14.05 -9.08 21.05
C THR A 366 15.57 -9.26 20.95
N TYR A 367 16.12 -10.39 21.43
CA TYR A 367 17.54 -10.69 21.26
C TYR A 367 17.93 -10.77 19.78
N TYR A 368 17.22 -11.57 18.98
CA TYR A 368 17.58 -11.76 17.56
C TYR A 368 17.32 -10.53 16.70
N LYS A 369 16.34 -9.69 17.07
CA LYS A 369 16.03 -8.43 16.39
C LYS A 369 17.12 -7.36 16.54
N SER A 370 18.00 -7.47 17.54
CA SER A 370 19.13 -6.54 17.70
C SER A 370 20.19 -6.67 16.60
N PHE A 371 20.13 -7.74 15.79
CA PHE A 371 21.05 -8.00 14.69
C PHE A 371 20.40 -7.71 13.34
N GLU A 372 21.23 -7.37 12.33
CA GLU A 372 20.74 -7.07 10.97
C GLU A 372 20.04 -8.26 10.31
N ASN A 373 20.55 -9.48 10.50
CA ASN A 373 19.95 -10.69 10.01
C ASN A 373 19.85 -11.74 11.14
N PRO A 374 18.65 -11.97 11.68
CA PRO A 374 18.49 -12.87 12.82
C PRO A 374 18.82 -14.33 12.47
N LEU A 375 18.57 -14.76 11.23
CA LEU A 375 18.77 -16.15 10.81
C LEU A 375 20.25 -16.50 10.68
N VAL A 376 21.06 -15.57 10.16
CA VAL A 376 22.52 -15.76 10.10
C VAL A 376 23.09 -15.84 11.51
N LYS A 377 22.65 -14.94 12.42
CA LYS A 377 23.11 -14.96 13.80
C LYS A 377 22.71 -16.25 14.53
N PHE A 378 21.51 -16.74 14.28
CA PHE A 378 21.06 -18.02 14.81
C PHE A 378 21.97 -19.17 14.34
N ARG A 379 22.28 -19.21 13.04
CA ARG A 379 23.16 -20.23 12.45
C ARG A 379 24.57 -20.19 13.07
N GLU A 380 25.13 -19.01 13.28
CA GLU A 380 26.42 -18.84 13.97
C GLU A 380 26.37 -19.37 15.40
N ASN A 381 25.33 -19.02 16.16
CA ASN A 381 25.16 -19.48 17.55
C ASN A 381 25.04 -21.01 17.61
N GLN A 382 24.31 -21.63 16.68
CA GLN A 382 24.22 -23.09 16.57
C GLN A 382 25.58 -23.74 16.29
N ARG A 383 26.38 -23.15 15.40
CA ARG A 383 27.73 -23.64 15.09
C ARG A 383 28.66 -23.54 16.31
N LEU A 384 28.68 -22.40 16.98
CA LEU A 384 29.48 -22.18 18.19
C LEU A 384 29.09 -23.16 19.30
N LEU A 385 27.79 -23.38 19.49
CA LEU A 385 27.29 -24.33 20.47
C LEU A 385 27.74 -25.77 20.16
N ALA A 386 27.70 -26.17 18.88
CA ALA A 386 28.16 -27.49 18.44
C ALA A 386 29.68 -27.67 18.64
N GLU A 387 30.49 -26.66 18.34
CA GLU A 387 31.94 -26.66 18.58
C GLU A 387 32.24 -26.82 20.09
N GLN A 388 31.56 -26.06 20.96
CA GLN A 388 31.70 -26.17 22.42
C GLN A 388 31.25 -27.53 22.97
N MET A 389 30.22 -28.15 22.39
CA MET A 389 29.81 -29.51 22.76
C MET A 389 30.88 -30.53 22.36
N ALA A 390 31.44 -30.42 21.15
CA ALA A 390 32.49 -31.32 20.67
C ALA A 390 33.80 -31.20 21.49
N GLU A 391 34.17 -29.98 21.89
CA GLU A 391 35.31 -29.75 22.78
C GLU A 391 35.10 -30.41 24.14
N ARG A 392 33.94 -30.20 24.78
CA ARG A 392 33.59 -30.85 26.05
C ARG A 392 33.61 -32.37 25.94
N GLU A 393 33.08 -32.94 24.86
CA GLU A 393 33.17 -34.38 24.63
C GLU A 393 34.61 -34.87 24.47
N HIS A 394 35.47 -34.10 23.78
CA HIS A 394 36.87 -34.45 23.59
C HIS A 394 37.65 -34.37 24.92
N GLU A 395 37.38 -33.36 25.74
CA GLU A 395 37.92 -33.23 27.10
C GLU A 395 37.47 -34.37 28.01
N GLU A 396 36.19 -34.75 27.98
CA GLU A 396 35.67 -35.89 28.73
C GLU A 396 36.29 -37.21 28.28
N LYS A 397 36.42 -37.42 26.96
CA LYS A 397 37.13 -38.57 26.40
C LYS A 397 38.59 -38.57 26.86
N GLN A 398 39.29 -37.43 26.84
CA GLN A 398 40.65 -37.32 27.34
C GLN A 398 40.77 -37.61 28.84
N ARG A 399 39.81 -37.13 29.64
CA ARG A 399 39.75 -37.38 31.09
C ARG A 399 39.51 -38.85 31.40
N ASN A 400 38.69 -39.53 30.59
CA ASN A 400 38.33 -40.93 30.75
C ASN A 400 39.35 -41.92 30.13
N LEU A 401 40.38 -41.45 29.41
CA LEU A 401 41.49 -42.30 28.96
C LEU A 401 42.33 -42.80 30.15
N PRO A 402 42.68 -44.10 30.20
CA PRO A 402 43.51 -44.67 31.27
C PRO A 402 44.90 -44.00 31.31
N ALA A 403 45.43 -43.78 32.51
CA ALA A 403 46.66 -42.99 32.76
C ALA A 403 47.89 -43.38 31.92
N VAL A 404 47.95 -44.64 31.46
CA VAL A 404 49.03 -45.18 30.61
C VAL A 404 49.04 -44.55 29.20
N GLN A 405 47.90 -44.12 28.65
CA GLN A 405 47.83 -43.45 27.34
C GLN A 405 48.05 -41.93 27.40
N ARG A 406 48.09 -41.35 28.61
CA ARG A 406 48.27 -39.91 28.82
C ARG A 406 49.75 -39.47 28.77
N TRP A 407 50.69 -40.43 28.78
CA TRP A 407 52.13 -40.19 28.66
C TRP A 407 52.54 -39.98 27.20
N ARG A 408 52.84 -38.74 26.81
CA ARG A 408 53.60 -38.44 25.60
C ARG A 408 55.06 -38.20 26.00
N PRO A 409 56.04 -39.00 25.52
CA PRO A 409 57.44 -38.69 25.80
C PRO A 409 57.82 -37.43 25.01
N SER A 410 58.18 -36.37 25.72
CA SER A 410 58.83 -35.19 25.16
C SER A 410 60.21 -35.58 24.63
N PHE A 411 60.26 -36.09 23.40
CA PHE A 411 61.50 -36.46 22.73
C PHE A 411 62.05 -35.23 21.99
N LEU A 412 63.23 -34.78 22.42
CA LEU A 412 64.09 -33.69 21.92
C LEU A 412 64.12 -32.39 22.76
N GLY A 413 64.49 -32.53 24.03
CA GLY A 413 65.32 -31.55 24.72
C GLY A 413 66.80 -31.97 24.63
N GLY A 414 67.41 -31.76 23.46
CA GLY A 414 68.85 -31.95 23.26
C GLY A 414 69.63 -30.83 23.93
N GLY A 415 70.00 -31.04 25.20
CA GLY A 415 70.95 -30.20 25.93
C GLY A 415 72.36 -30.35 25.38
N ARG A 416 73.07 -29.22 25.42
CA ARG A 416 74.48 -28.95 25.06
C ARG A 416 75.49 -30.02 25.41
#